data_AF-A0A915BIQ3-F1
#
_entry.id   AF-A0A915BIQ3-F1
#
_cell.length_a   1.000
_cell.length_b   1.000
_cell.length_c   1.000
_cell.angle_alpha   90.00
_cell.angle_beta   90.00
_cell.angle_gamma   90.00
#
_symmetry.space_group_name_H-M   'P 1'
#
loop_
_entity.id
_entity.type
_entity.pdbx_description
1 polymer ?
#
loop_
_entity_poly.entity_id
_entity_poly.type
_entity_poly.pdbx_seq_one_letter_code
_entity_poly.pdbx_strand_id
1 'polypeptide(L)' 'MKSNGRAPIHYAATQQNAIYDTLVECGADAFQPDNNGWTAARYRMSPDHFVRPPVEMRRI' A
#
# COMPACT_ATOMS: atom_id res chain seq x y z
N MET A 1 17.96 8.32 -4.59
CA MET A 1 16.53 8.16 -4.23
C MET A 1 16.39 6.80 -3.55
N LYS A 2 15.98 6.74 -2.27
CA LYS A 2 15.73 5.44 -1.62
C LYS A 2 14.41 4.90 -2.14
N SER A 3 14.43 3.79 -2.87
CA SER A 3 13.23 3.02 -3.18
C SER A 3 12.70 2.43 -1.87
N ASN A 4 11.42 2.63 -1.56
CA ASN A 4 10.83 2.16 -0.29
C ASN A 4 10.62 0.63 -0.24
N GLY A 5 11.25 -0.15 -1.12
CA GLY A 5 11.04 -1.61 -1.20
C GLY A 5 9.62 -2.00 -1.64
N ARG A 6 8.83 -1.03 -2.13
CA ARG A 6 7.45 -1.27 -2.52
C ARG A 6 7.38 -1.90 -3.90
N ALA A 7 6.76 -3.07 -3.97
CA ALA A 7 6.33 -3.71 -5.20
C ALA A 7 5.01 -3.09 -5.74
N PRO A 8 4.66 -3.29 -7.02
CA PRO A 8 3.41 -2.78 -7.61
C PRO A 8 2.15 -3.09 -6.79
N ILE A 9 2.09 -4.27 -6.18
CA ILE A 9 0.97 -4.70 -5.34
C ILE A 9 0.75 -3.82 -4.10
N HIS A 10 1.79 -3.20 -3.55
CA HIS A 10 1.66 -2.25 -2.43
C HIS A 10 0.90 -0.98 -2.84
N TYR A 11 1.14 -0.49 -4.06
CA TYR A 11 0.44 0.67 -4.57
C TYR A 11 -0.99 0.32 -4.95
N ALA A 12 -1.19 -0.82 -5.62
CA ALA A 12 -2.52 -1.31 -6.00
C ALA A 12 -3.42 -1.55 -4.77
N ALA A 13 -2.86 -1.98 -3.64
CA ALA A 13 -3.61 -2.20 -2.41
C ALA A 13 -4.29 -0.94 -1.85
N THR A 14 -3.77 0.24 -2.14
CA THR A 14 -4.37 1.54 -1.73
C THR A 14 -5.52 1.99 -2.63
N GLN A 15 -5.73 1.31 -3.75
CA GLN A 15 -6.73 1.67 -4.74
C GLN A 15 -7.97 0.78 -4.60
N GLN A 16 -9.15 1.36 -4.82
CA GLN A 16 -10.41 0.63 -4.85
C GLN A 16 -10.70 0.11 -6.27
N ASN A 17 -9.74 -0.62 -6.84
CA ASN A 17 -9.88 -1.22 -8.17
C ASN A 17 -9.41 -2.69 -8.19
N ALA A 18 -9.67 -3.36 -9.30
CA ALA A 18 -9.34 -4.77 -9.51
C ALA A 18 -7.83 -5.03 -9.71
N ILE A 19 -6.99 -3.98 -9.76
CA ILE A 19 -5.55 -4.15 -10.04
C ILE A 19 -4.89 -5.01 -8.95
N TYR A 20 -5.30 -4.83 -7.69
CA TYR A 20 -4.79 -5.65 -6.59
C TYR A 20 -5.07 -7.15 -6.84
N ASP A 21 -6.31 -7.48 -7.17
CA ASP A 21 -6.73 -8.87 -7.40
C ASP A 21 -6.03 -9.46 -8.62
N THR A 22 -5.92 -8.72 -9.73
CA THR A 22 -5.18 -9.17 -10.92
C THR A 22 -3.69 -9.44 -10.65
N LEU A 23 -3.05 -8.66 -9.77
CA LEU A 23 -1.65 -8.89 -9.41
C LEU A 23 -1.51 -10.15 -8.57
N VAL A 24 -2.42 -10.39 -7.63
CA VAL A 24 -2.46 -11.63 -6.84
C VAL A 24 -2.67 -12.85 -7.75
N GLU A 25 -3.60 -12.76 -8.71
CA GLU A 25 -3.83 -13.82 -9.72
C GLU A 25 -2.59 -14.08 -10.58
N CYS A 26 -1.80 -13.04 -10.88
CA CYS A 26 -0.52 -13.17 -11.57
C CYS A 26 0.62 -13.72 -10.68
N GLY A 27 0.33 -14.06 -9.42
CA GLY A 27 1.31 -14.60 -8.47
C GLY A 27 2.10 -13.55 -7.68
N ALA A 28 1.63 -12.30 -7.62
CA ALA A 28 2.26 -11.30 -6.75
C ALA A 28 2.01 -11.63 -5.27
N ASP A 29 3.07 -11.59 -4.47
CA ASP A 29 2.99 -11.86 -3.03
C ASP A 29 2.47 -10.63 -2.27
N ALA A 30 1.23 -10.71 -1.80
CA ALA A 30 0.60 -9.68 -0.99
C ALA A 30 1.14 -9.58 0.44
N PHE A 31 1.87 -10.60 0.90
CA PHE A 31 2.42 -10.72 2.25
C PHE A 31 3.91 -10.36 2.32
N GLN A 32 4.57 -10.15 1.19
CA GLN A 32 5.93 -9.65 1.17
C GLN A 32 5.97 -8.23 1.76
N PRO A 33 6.79 -7.97 2.80
CA PRO A 33 6.90 -6.64 3.38
C PRO A 33 7.77 -5.71 2.51
N ASP A 34 7.40 -4.43 2.49
CA ASP A 34 8.24 -3.35 1.98
C ASP A 34 9.38 -2.99 2.96
N ASN A 35 10.20 -1.98 2.62
CA ASN A 35 11.32 -1.58 3.48
C ASN A 35 10.87 -0.97 4.83
N ASN A 36 9.58 -0.66 4.96
CA ASN A 36 8.96 -0.18 6.19
C ASN A 36 8.32 -1.33 7.00
N GLY A 37 8.44 -2.57 6.53
CA GLY A 37 7.85 -3.76 7.16
C GLY A 37 6.35 -3.90 6.91
N TRP A 38 5.78 -3.18 5.93
CA TRP A 38 4.36 -3.21 5.63
C TRP A 38 4.08 -4.03 4.38
N THR A 39 3.06 -4.88 4.47
CA THR A 39 2.64 -5.75 3.38
C THR A 39 1.53 -5.10 2.58
N ALA A 40 1.38 -5.46 1.31
CA ALA A 40 0.28 -4.96 0.49
C ALA A 40 -1.10 -5.27 1.10
N ALA A 41 -1.27 -6.45 1.71
CA ALA A 41 -2.50 -6.79 2.44
C ALA A 41 -2.80 -5.80 3.59
N ARG A 42 -1.77 -5.30 4.29
CA ARG A 42 -1.93 -4.27 5.33
C ARG A 42 -2.46 -2.95 4.74
N TYR A 43 -1.92 -2.51 3.60
CA TYR A 43 -2.40 -1.31 2.92
C TYR A 43 -3.87 -1.43 2.49
N ARG A 44 -4.31 -2.64 2.10
CA ARG A 44 -5.70 -2.94 1.69
C ARG A 44 -6.70 -2.89 2.87
N MET A 45 -6.29 -3.38 4.05
CA MET A 45 -7.16 -3.39 5.24
C MET A 45 -7.26 -2.04 5.94
N SER A 46 -6.32 -1.12 5.69
CA SER A 46 -6.27 0.17 6.38
C SER A 46 -5.94 1.32 5.41
N PRO A 47 -6.75 1.55 4.36
CA PRO A 47 -6.48 2.60 3.38
C PRO A 47 -6.48 3.99 4.05
N ASP A 48 -7.38 4.24 5.01
CA ASP A 48 -7.55 5.53 5.71
C ASP A 48 -6.35 5.98 6.55
N HIS A 49 -5.46 5.05 6.95
CA HIS A 49 -4.27 5.40 7.74
C HIS A 49 -3.09 5.86 6.87
N PHE A 50 -3.17 5.62 5.55
CA PHE A 50 -2.08 5.90 4.59
C PHE A 50 -2.46 6.90 3.51
N VAL A 51 -3.73 7.32 3.47
CA VAL A 51 -4.07 8.63 2.89
C VAL A 51 -3.29 9.66 3.70
N ARG A 52 -2.32 10.34 3.07
CA ARG A 52 -1.73 11.55 3.66
C ARG A 52 -2.92 12.39 4.11
N PRO A 53 -3.10 12.67 5.41
CA PRO A 53 -4.12 13.64 5.78
C PRO A 53 -3.82 14.90 4.97
N PRO A 54 -4.85 15.55 4.37
CA PRO A 54 -4.64 16.86 3.76
C PRO A 54 -3.90 17.73 4.77
N VAL A 55 -3.00 18.58 4.28
CA VAL A 55 -1.92 19.33 4.99
C VAL A 55 -2.30 20.03 6.32
N GLU A 56 -3.56 20.01 6.73
CA GLU A 56 -4.12 20.52 7.98
C GLU A 56 -4.24 19.44 9.07
N MET A 57 -3.12 18.99 9.63
CA MET A 57 -3.12 18.58 11.04
C MET A 57 -1.84 19.05 11.73
N ARG A 58 -1.61 20.37 11.65
CA ARG A 58 -0.79 21.12 12.60
C ARG A 58 -1.70 21.99 13.47
N ARG A 59 -2.44 21.34 14.36
CA ARG A 59 -3.12 21.95 15.51
C ARG A 59 -3.16 20.84 16.55
N ILE A 60 -2.59 20.94 17.74
CA ILE A 60 -2.09 22.04 18.58
C ILE A 60 -1.08 21.42 19.54
#